data_AF-A0A2V7IQJ0-F1
#
_entry.id   AF-A0A2V7IQJ0-F1
#
_cell.length_a   1.000
_cell.length_b   1.000
_cell.length_c   1.000
_cell.angle_alpha   90.00
_cell.angle_beta   90.00
_cell.angle_gamma   90.00
#
_symmetry.space_group_name_H-M   'P 1'
#
loop_
_entity.id
_entity.type
_entity.pdbx_description
1 polymer ?
#
loop_
_entity_poly.entity_id
_entity_poly.type
_entity_poly.pdbx_seq_one_letter_code
_entity_poly.pdbx_strand_id
1 'polypeptide(L)'
;MPVTAKLSRKFYETFGDEIANDLVDWFNAVDATYRADLRELNELNFARFDAKLEQRLAELDTKWGSRWSQFDTKLEQLGSSLRVEIHAARADTVKWMFVFWAPTAIAVIDLLLRR
;
A
#
# COMPACT_ATOMS: atom_id res chain seq x y z
N MET A 1 10.23 -21.43 -30.69
CA MET A 1 10.95 -22.07 -31.82
C MET A 1 10.30 -21.63 -33.12
N PRO A 2 11.05 -21.33 -34.19
CA PRO A 2 10.46 -21.04 -35.50
C PRO A 2 9.71 -22.28 -36.01
N VAL A 3 8.51 -22.09 -36.56
CA VAL A 3 7.78 -23.16 -37.23
C VAL A 3 7.88 -22.86 -38.71
N THR A 4 8.65 -23.66 -39.44
CA THR A 4 8.72 -23.53 -40.89
C THR A 4 7.48 -24.19 -41.48
N ALA A 5 6.63 -23.41 -42.14
CA ALA A 5 5.52 -24.00 -42.88
C ALA A 5 6.07 -24.86 -44.02
N LYS A 6 5.40 -26.00 -44.24
CA LYS A 6 5.71 -26.91 -45.34
C LYS A 6 4.40 -27.30 -46.01
N LEU A 7 4.39 -27.27 -47.33
CA LEU A 7 3.25 -27.72 -48.13
C LEU A 7 3.40 -29.20 -48.49
N SER A 8 2.27 -29.84 -48.84
CA SER A 8 2.27 -31.25 -49.23
C SER A 8 2.90 -31.45 -50.61
N ARG A 9 3.57 -32.58 -50.85
CA ARG A 9 4.18 -32.91 -52.15
C ARG A 9 3.21 -32.82 -53.33
N LYS A 10 1.95 -33.23 -53.12
CA LYS A 10 0.89 -33.13 -54.13
C LYS A 10 0.61 -31.69 -54.56
N PHE A 11 0.81 -30.71 -53.66
CA PHE A 11 0.67 -29.30 -53.98
C PHE A 11 1.78 -28.83 -54.94
N TYR A 12 3.04 -29.21 -54.66
CA TYR A 12 4.18 -28.95 -55.54
C TYR A 12 3.97 -29.57 -56.93
N GLU A 13 3.50 -30.82 -56.99
CA GLU A 13 3.22 -31.51 -58.26
C GLU A 13 2.08 -30.86 -59.07
N THR A 14 1.11 -30.24 -58.38
CA THR A 14 -0.08 -29.65 -59.03
C THR A 14 0.15 -28.20 -59.47
N PHE A 15 0.87 -27.41 -58.68
CA PHE A 15 1.05 -25.97 -58.88
C PHE A 15 2.47 -25.57 -59.28
N GLY A 16 3.41 -26.51 -59.25
CA GLY A 16 4.83 -26.27 -59.53
C GLY A 16 5.61 -25.78 -58.31
N ASP A 17 6.92 -26.00 -58.35
CA ASP A 17 7.83 -25.67 -57.24
C ASP A 17 7.91 -24.17 -56.96
N GLU A 18 7.85 -23.33 -58.00
CA GLU A 18 7.93 -21.87 -57.88
C GLU A 18 6.77 -21.31 -57.04
N ILE A 19 5.53 -21.60 -57.44
CA ILE A 19 4.33 -21.12 -56.74
C ILE A 19 4.28 -21.67 -55.30
N ALA A 20 4.68 -22.92 -55.10
CA ALA A 20 4.67 -23.54 -53.79
C ALA A 20 5.72 -22.92 -52.85
N ASN A 21 6.91 -22.59 -53.35
CA ASN A 21 7.95 -21.93 -52.55
C ASN A 21 7.57 -20.49 -52.20
N ASP A 22 7.06 -19.72 -53.16
CA ASP A 22 6.59 -18.35 -52.91
C ASP A 22 5.54 -18.29 -51.80
N LEU A 23 4.60 -19.25 -51.79
CA LEU A 23 3.57 -19.32 -50.76
C LEU A 23 4.16 -19.68 -49.37
N VAL A 24 5.13 -20.59 -49.32
CA VAL A 24 5.82 -20.96 -48.07
C VAL A 24 6.61 -19.76 -47.53
N ASP A 25 7.33 -19.04 -48.39
CA ASP A 25 8.12 -17.88 -48.01
C ASP A 25 7.24 -16.75 -47.50
N TRP A 26 6.13 -16.49 -48.20
CA TRP A 26 5.12 -15.53 -47.73
C TRP A 26 4.56 -15.92 -46.35
N PHE A 27 4.18 -17.19 -46.16
CA PHE A 27 3.63 -17.64 -44.87
C PHE A 27 4.65 -17.51 -43.73
N ASN A 28 5.90 -17.89 -43.97
CA ASN A 28 6.97 -17.76 -42.99
C ASN A 28 7.27 -16.28 -42.67
N ALA A 29 7.21 -15.38 -43.65
CA ALA A 29 7.37 -13.94 -43.45
C ALA A 29 6.21 -13.35 -42.61
N VAL A 30 4.98 -13.80 -42.85
CA VAL A 30 3.81 -13.39 -42.05
C VAL A 30 3.92 -13.91 -40.61
N ASP A 31 4.28 -15.18 -40.38
CA ASP A 31 4.48 -15.74 -39.03
C ASP A 31 5.60 -15.00 -38.27
N ALA A 32 6.70 -14.68 -38.95
CA ALA A 32 7.80 -13.94 -38.36
C ALA A 32 7.37 -12.53 -37.92
N THR A 33 6.67 -11.79 -38.79
CA THR A 33 6.15 -10.46 -38.50
C THR A 33 5.16 -10.50 -37.34
N TYR A 34 4.18 -11.40 -37.40
CA TYR A 34 3.15 -11.48 -36.36
C TYR A 34 3.74 -11.82 -34.98
N ARG A 35 4.74 -12.71 -34.93
CA ARG A 35 5.45 -13.01 -33.67
C ARG A 35 6.26 -11.83 -33.15
N ALA A 36 6.85 -11.04 -34.05
CA ALA A 36 7.55 -9.82 -33.67
C ALA A 36 6.57 -8.80 -33.07
N ASP A 37 5.46 -8.54 -33.77
CA ASP A 37 4.41 -7.63 -33.31
C ASP A 37 3.82 -8.06 -31.97
N LEU A 38 3.55 -9.37 -31.79
CA LEU A 38 3.04 -9.89 -30.53
C LEU A 38 4.04 -9.68 -29.39
N ARG A 39 5.34 -9.87 -29.63
CA ARG A 39 6.38 -9.60 -28.62
C ARG A 39 6.45 -8.13 -28.30
N GLU A 40 6.42 -7.26 -29.29
CA GLU A 40 6.46 -5.82 -29.09
C GLU A 40 5.24 -5.32 -28.31
N LEU A 41 4.03 -5.76 -28.69
CA LEU A 41 2.81 -5.44 -27.96
C LEU A 41 2.84 -5.97 -26.53
N ASN A 42 3.38 -7.17 -26.32
CA ASN A 42 3.51 -7.76 -25.01
C ASN A 42 4.48 -6.96 -24.13
N GLU A 43 5.64 -6.58 -24.66
CA GLU A 43 6.64 -5.76 -23.98
C GLU A 43 6.08 -4.38 -23.62
N LEU A 44 5.42 -3.70 -24.56
CA LEU A 44 4.76 -2.41 -24.33
C LEU A 44 3.66 -2.51 -23.27
N ASN A 45 2.86 -3.58 -23.29
CA ASN A 45 1.82 -3.79 -22.31
C ASN A 45 2.39 -4.10 -20.92
N PHE A 46 3.47 -4.89 -20.83
CA PHE A 46 4.13 -5.16 -19.58
C PHE A 46 4.77 -3.89 -19.00
N ALA A 47 5.46 -3.09 -19.80
CA ALA A 47 6.02 -1.82 -19.36
C ALA A 47 4.94 -0.86 -18.84
N ARG A 48 3.78 -0.77 -19.53
CA ARG A 48 2.64 0.03 -19.07
C ARG A 48 2.02 -0.50 -17.78
N PHE A 49 1.92 -1.82 -17.66
CA PHE A 49 1.39 -2.47 -16.47
C PHE A 49 2.29 -2.23 -15.26
N ASP A 50 3.60 -2.39 -15.43
CA ASP A 50 4.61 -2.16 -14.41
C ASP A 50 4.59 -0.70 -13.91
N ALA A 51 4.62 0.26 -14.82
CA ALA A 51 4.51 1.68 -14.48
C ALA A 51 3.22 2.01 -13.70
N LYS A 52 2.10 1.37 -14.06
CA LYS A 52 0.82 1.55 -13.35
C LYS A 52 0.83 0.88 -11.97
N LEU A 53 1.51 -0.25 -11.82
CA LEU A 53 1.70 -0.90 -10.53
C LEU A 53 2.57 -0.05 -9.62
N GLU A 54 3.70 0.44 -10.10
CA GLU A 54 4.59 1.35 -9.35
C GLU A 54 3.83 2.60 -8.88
N GLN A 55 3.05 3.22 -9.77
CA GLN A 55 2.21 4.37 -9.41
C GLN A 55 1.24 4.02 -8.26
N ARG A 56 0.53 2.90 -8.38
CA ARG A 56 -0.44 2.48 -7.33
C ARG A 56 0.23 2.14 -6.02
N LEU A 57 1.43 1.55 -6.05
CA LEU A 57 2.20 1.27 -4.85
C LEU A 57 2.64 2.57 -4.17
N ALA A 58 3.12 3.56 -4.93
CA ALA A 58 3.47 4.87 -4.39
C ALA A 58 2.26 5.63 -3.79
N GLU A 59 1.10 5.55 -4.44
CA GLU A 59 -0.16 6.11 -3.92
C GLU A 59 -0.58 5.42 -2.61
N LEU A 60 -0.45 4.09 -2.53
CA LEU A 60 -0.74 3.32 -1.33
C LEU A 60 0.22 3.69 -0.19
N ASP A 61 1.52 3.77 -0.46
CA ASP A 61 2.54 4.14 0.51
C ASP A 61 2.26 5.53 1.10
N THR A 62 1.97 6.50 0.25
CA THR A 62 1.60 7.86 0.66
C THR A 62 0.34 7.85 1.55
N LYS A 63 -0.69 7.10 1.15
CA LYS A 63 -1.95 7.00 1.91
C LYS A 63 -1.76 6.32 3.26
N TRP A 64 -0.93 5.26 3.31
CA TRP A 64 -0.60 4.56 4.54
C TRP A 64 0.24 5.44 5.47
N GLY A 65 1.26 6.12 4.95
CA GLY A 65 2.06 7.08 5.72
C GLY A 65 1.20 8.20 6.33
N SER A 66 0.27 8.76 5.55
CA SER A 66 -0.67 9.78 6.03
C SER A 66 -1.58 9.26 7.15
N ARG A 67 -2.13 8.05 7.00
CA ARG A 67 -2.97 7.42 8.04
C ARG A 67 -2.18 7.13 9.31
N TRP A 68 -0.94 6.68 9.18
CA TRP A 68 -0.07 6.40 10.32
C TRP A 68 0.27 7.67 11.09
N SER A 69 0.66 8.73 10.38
CA SER A 69 0.91 10.04 10.98
C SER A 69 -0.32 10.58 11.71
N GLN A 70 -1.52 10.45 11.12
CA GLN A 70 -2.76 10.85 11.79
C GLN A 70 -3.03 10.02 13.05
N PHE A 71 -2.71 8.73 13.03
CA PHE A 71 -2.87 7.86 14.18
C PHE A 71 -1.92 8.24 15.32
N ASP A 72 -0.65 8.50 15.01
CA ASP A 72 0.34 9.00 15.99
C ASP A 72 -0.15 10.30 16.64
N THR A 73 -0.61 11.27 15.86
CA THR A 73 -1.17 12.52 16.40
C THR A 73 -2.35 12.27 17.34
N LYS A 74 -3.25 11.33 17.01
CA LYS A 74 -4.37 10.97 17.89
C LYS A 74 -3.90 10.32 19.18
N LEU A 75 -2.88 9.45 19.12
CA LEU A 75 -2.32 8.83 20.31
C LEU A 75 -1.63 9.85 21.22
N GLU A 76 -0.87 10.78 20.66
CA GLU A 76 -0.27 11.89 21.40
C GLU A 76 -1.36 12.76 22.07
N GLN A 77 -2.42 13.07 21.33
CA GLN A 77 -3.55 13.82 21.86
C GLN A 77 -4.24 13.08 23.02
N LEU A 78 -4.53 11.79 22.85
CA LEU A 78 -5.11 10.96 23.91
C LEU A 78 -4.19 10.89 25.13
N GLY A 79 -2.89 10.71 24.93
CA GLY A 79 -1.91 10.68 26.01
C GLY A 79 -1.82 12.00 26.76
N SER A 80 -1.89 13.14 26.06
CA SER A 80 -1.90 14.46 26.70
C SER A 80 -3.20 14.71 27.48
N SER A 81 -4.36 14.37 26.92
CA SER A 81 -5.66 14.48 27.59
C SER A 81 -5.69 13.67 28.86
N LEU A 82 -5.25 12.40 28.80
CA LEU A 82 -5.22 11.51 29.95
C LEU A 82 -4.30 12.04 31.05
N ARG A 83 -3.13 12.60 30.70
CA ARG A 83 -2.24 13.23 31.68
C ARG A 83 -2.93 14.41 32.38
N VAL A 84 -3.62 15.27 31.63
CA VAL A 84 -4.35 16.41 32.20
C VAL A 84 -5.45 15.94 33.15
N GLU A 85 -6.25 14.95 32.74
CA GLU A 85 -7.31 14.37 33.57
C GLU A 85 -6.76 13.75 34.85
N ILE A 86 -5.65 13.00 34.77
CA ILE A 86 -4.98 12.44 35.95
C ILE A 86 -4.47 13.55 36.88
N HIS A 87 -3.87 14.61 36.34
CA HIS A 87 -3.40 15.74 37.14
C HIS A 87 -4.55 16.45 37.83
N ALA A 88 -5.68 16.66 37.14
CA ALA A 88 -6.88 17.25 37.71
C ALA A 88 -7.46 16.38 38.83
N ALA A 89 -7.68 15.08 38.57
CA ALA A 89 -8.20 14.14 39.55
C ALA A 89 -7.30 14.04 40.79
N ARG A 90 -5.97 14.07 40.61
CA ARG A 90 -5.01 14.11 41.71
C ARG A 90 -5.12 15.40 42.52
N ALA A 91 -5.20 16.56 41.85
CA ALA A 91 -5.35 17.84 42.52
C ALA A 91 -6.67 17.91 43.32
N ASP A 92 -7.77 17.43 42.75
CA ASP A 92 -9.07 17.34 43.42
C ASP A 92 -9.03 16.43 44.63
N THR A 93 -8.38 15.26 44.51
CA THR A 93 -8.20 14.34 45.65
C THR A 93 -7.44 15.04 46.78
N VAL A 94 -6.33 15.72 46.48
CA VAL A 94 -5.54 16.46 47.49
C VAL A 94 -6.36 17.59 48.12
N LYS A 95 -7.11 18.35 47.32
CA LYS A 95 -8.00 19.42 47.82
C LYS A 95 -9.03 18.86 48.80
N TRP A 96 -9.67 17.74 48.46
CA TRP A 96 -10.65 17.10 49.35
C TRP A 96 -10.01 16.54 50.62
N MET A 97 -8.77 16.07 50.58
CA MET A 97 -8.05 15.71 51.81
C MET A 97 -7.94 16.91 52.75
N PHE A 98 -7.52 18.08 52.28
CA PHE A 98 -7.43 19.26 53.14
C PHE A 98 -8.80 19.72 53.66
N VAL A 99 -9.83 19.76 52.81
CA VAL A 99 -11.19 20.14 53.21
C VAL A 99 -11.73 19.19 54.29
N PHE A 100 -11.52 17.89 54.10
CA PHE A 100 -11.98 16.86 55.03
C PHE A 100 -11.24 16.90 56.37
N TRP A 101 -9.91 17.06 56.34
CA TRP A 101 -9.07 16.99 57.54
C TRP A 101 -8.97 18.32 58.30
N ALA A 102 -9.21 19.49 57.69
CA ALA A 102 -9.03 20.79 58.33
C ALA A 102 -9.77 20.96 59.67
N PRO A 103 -11.07 20.58 59.81
CA PRO A 103 -11.76 20.71 61.10
C PRO A 103 -11.12 19.89 62.22
N THR A 104 -10.69 18.66 61.90
CA THR A 104 -10.04 17.78 62.87
C THR A 104 -8.67 18.32 63.31
N ALA A 105 -7.89 18.86 62.38
CA ALA A 105 -6.61 19.49 62.69
C ALA A 105 -6.79 20.72 63.59
N ILE A 106 -7.80 21.56 63.32
CA ILE A 106 -8.12 22.73 64.14
C ILE A 106 -8.51 22.32 65.57
N ALA A 107 -9.36 21.30 65.72
CA ALA A 107 -9.80 20.82 67.03
C ALA A 107 -8.63 20.27 67.88
N VAL A 108 -7.71 19.53 67.25
CA VAL A 108 -6.52 19.01 67.93
C VAL A 108 -5.59 20.14 68.36
N ILE A 109 -5.41 21.17 67.53
CA ILE A 109 -4.59 22.35 67.86
C ILE A 109 -5.22 23.12 69.03
N ASP A 110 -6.53 23.37 69.03
CA ASP A 110 -7.23 24.05 70.14
C ASP A 110 -7.08 23.28 71.47
N LEU A 111 -7.18 21.95 71.43
CA LEU A 111 -6.95 21.12 72.62
C LEU A 111 -5.53 21.21 73.17
N LEU A 112 -4.52 21.27 72.29
CA LEU A 112 -3.12 21.39 72.68
C LEU A 112 -2.77 22.77 73.26
N LEU A 113 -3.42 23.84 72.79
CA LEU A 113 -3.19 25.22 73.27
C LEU A 113 -3.90 25.52 74.59
N ARG A 114 -4.96 24.77 74.93
CA ARG A 114 -5.69 24.89 76.21
C ARG A 114 -5.05 24.11 77.36
N ARG A 115 -3.91 23.46 77.11
CA ARG A 115 -3.17 22.64 78.08
C ARG A 115 -1.93 23.36 78.56
#